data_AF-A0A388LWI2-F1
#
_entry.id   AF-A0A388LWI2-F1
#
_cell.length_a   1.000
_cell.length_b   1.000
_cell.length_c   1.000
_cell.angle_alpha   90.00
_cell.angle_beta   90.00
_cell.angle_gamma   90.00
#
_symmetry.space_group_name_H-M   'P 1'
#
loop_
_entity.id
_entity.type
_entity.pdbx_description
1 polymer ?
#
loop_
_entity_poly.entity_id
_entity_poly.type
_entity_poly.pdbx_seq_one_letter_code
_entity_poly.pdbx_strand_id
1 'polypeptide(L)'
;MDEGMVYAVKKQYKDLLVTQVDRNAGDLVMMCPSTYPYGLDKMFTWNTAYDEVSSGEMEILKELKRDFEALGLHKLVNWNSKGKIDSAYVLPKHKDLERWRPIAPASSEPTTTGSRWIARALNYLLEKLLGAEHFNLTATASLKQNLKKAEKKLHIFGEGTTTICGGFDIKEMFTSLPHAAVMEALSWLLGEWEKKGYRKITVCKRRKQVSLGAKLFGKAYVKLPFDFIRSFVLFEMQHTYTKCRGKLLKQVIGVTGKNNSPPLACLL
;
A
#
# COMPACT_ATOMS: atom_id res chain seq x y z
N MET A 1 3.47 -24.04 19.80
CA MET A 1 2.53 -24.92 19.08
C MET A 1 3.31 -26.18 18.77
N ASP A 2 2.86 -27.33 19.26
CA ASP A 2 3.56 -28.61 19.04
C ASP A 2 3.53 -28.97 17.55
N GLU A 3 4.69 -29.05 16.91
CA GLU A 3 4.80 -29.38 15.48
C GLU A 3 4.18 -30.74 15.15
N GLY A 4 4.19 -31.68 16.10
CA GLY A 4 3.56 -32.99 15.97
C GLY A 4 2.05 -32.91 15.82
N MET A 5 1.40 -32.04 16.60
CA MET A 5 -0.05 -31.78 16.49
C MET A 5 -0.42 -31.15 15.15
N VAL A 6 0.34 -30.15 14.68
CA VAL A 6 0.07 -29.49 13.39
C VAL A 6 0.17 -30.48 12.24
N TYR A 7 1.17 -31.36 12.28
CA TYR A 7 1.34 -32.40 11.28
C TYR A 7 0.19 -33.43 11.29
N ALA A 8 -0.24 -33.86 12.49
CA ALA A 8 -1.36 -34.80 12.63
C ALA A 8 -2.67 -34.22 12.07
N VAL A 9 -2.98 -32.95 12.38
CA VAL A 9 -4.16 -32.25 11.85
C VAL A 9 -4.07 -32.11 10.32
N LYS A 10 -2.91 -31.69 9.78
CA LYS A 10 -2.72 -31.61 8.32
C LYS A 10 -2.90 -32.96 7.63
N LYS A 11 -2.45 -34.06 8.25
CA LYS A 11 -2.61 -35.41 7.69
C LYS A 11 -4.06 -35.88 7.74
N GLN A 12 -4.77 -35.61 8.84
CA GLN A 12 -6.17 -35.99 9.03
C GLN A 12 -7.09 -35.25 8.04
N TYR A 13 -6.80 -33.98 7.78
CA TYR A 13 -7.61 -33.10 6.91
C TYR A 13 -6.90 -32.76 5.60
N LYS A 14 -6.09 -33.68 5.06
CA LYS A 14 -5.27 -33.48 3.85
C LYS A 14 -6.09 -33.07 2.61
N ASP A 15 -7.37 -33.45 2.59
CA ASP A 15 -8.29 -33.18 1.48
C ASP A 15 -9.06 -31.87 1.68
N LEU A 16 -8.83 -31.16 2.78
CA LEU A 16 -9.36 -29.83 3.06
C LEU A 16 -8.26 -28.78 2.97
N LEU A 17 -8.66 -27.55 2.65
CA LEU A 17 -7.74 -26.43 2.69
C LEU A 17 -7.71 -25.83 4.09
N VAL A 18 -6.51 -25.61 4.63
CA VAL A 18 -6.29 -24.98 5.94
C VAL A 18 -5.59 -23.65 5.73
N THR A 19 -6.20 -22.56 6.21
CA THR A 19 -5.62 -21.21 6.16
C THR A 19 -5.79 -20.49 7.49
N GLN A 20 -4.94 -19.50 7.72
CA GLN A 20 -5.06 -18.58 8.85
C GLN A 20 -6.24 -17.62 8.65
N VAL A 21 -6.79 -17.18 9.77
CA VAL A 21 -7.80 -16.13 9.82
C VAL A 21 -7.12 -14.76 9.83
N ASP A 22 -7.66 -13.81 9.06
CA ASP A 22 -7.15 -12.45 9.03
C ASP A 22 -7.14 -11.82 10.44
N ARG A 23 -6.00 -11.22 10.81
CA ARG A 23 -5.73 -10.58 12.11
C ARG A 23 -5.83 -11.50 13.33
N ASN A 24 -5.99 -12.81 13.14
CA ASN A 24 -5.89 -13.78 14.22
C ASN A 24 -5.07 -15.01 13.78
N ALA A 25 -3.74 -14.87 13.78
CA ALA A 25 -2.84 -15.94 13.32
C ALA A 25 -2.86 -17.20 14.21
N GLY A 26 -3.50 -17.13 15.40
CA GLY A 26 -3.73 -18.28 16.27
C GLY A 26 -4.92 -19.14 15.83
N ASP A 27 -5.84 -18.60 15.03
CA ASP A 27 -7.02 -19.31 14.54
C ASP A 27 -6.78 -19.86 13.13
N LEU A 28 -7.22 -21.10 12.93
CA LEU A 28 -7.20 -21.78 11.63
C LEU A 28 -8.63 -22.04 11.16
N VAL A 29 -8.86 -21.87 9.86
CA VAL A 29 -10.11 -22.28 9.21
C VAL A 29 -9.80 -23.42 8.26
N MET A 30 -10.58 -24.49 8.40
CA MET A 30 -10.65 -25.58 7.45
C MET A 30 -11.81 -25.33 6.51
N MET A 31 -11.59 -25.47 5.20
CA MET A 31 -12.62 -25.23 4.21
C MET A 31 -12.55 -26.22 3.05
N CYS A 32 -13.67 -26.35 2.34
CA CYS A 32 -13.74 -27.13 1.13
C CYS A 32 -12.73 -26.60 0.09
N PRO A 33 -12.01 -27.47 -0.63
CA PRO A 33 -11.09 -27.05 -1.71
C PRO A 33 -11.74 -26.21 -2.81
N SER A 34 -13.07 -26.22 -2.96
CA SER A 34 -13.79 -25.36 -3.92
C SER A 34 -14.06 -23.95 -3.39
N THR A 35 -14.09 -23.74 -2.07
CA THR A 35 -14.41 -22.45 -1.44
C THR A 35 -13.28 -21.43 -1.62
N TYR A 36 -12.03 -21.86 -1.43
CA TYR A 36 -10.89 -20.96 -1.53
C TYR A 36 -10.66 -20.41 -2.96
N PRO A 37 -10.70 -21.26 -4.02
CA PRO A 37 -10.62 -20.78 -5.39
C PRO A 37 -11.77 -19.83 -5.77
N TYR A 38 -12.98 -20.07 -5.26
CA TYR A 38 -14.09 -19.13 -5.41
C TYR A 38 -13.79 -17.76 -4.76
N GLY A 39 -13.20 -17.76 -3.55
CA GLY A 39 -12.76 -16.53 -2.89
C GLY A 39 -11.71 -15.77 -3.71
N LEU A 40 -10.73 -16.48 -4.28
CA LEU A 40 -9.73 -15.90 -5.19
C LEU A 40 -10.37 -15.28 -6.44
N ASP A 41 -11.28 -16.02 -7.08
CA ASP A 41 -11.95 -15.52 -8.28
C ASP A 41 -12.80 -14.29 -7.98
N LYS A 42 -13.61 -14.35 -6.92
CA LYS A 42 -14.45 -13.23 -6.49
C LYS A 42 -13.64 -11.97 -6.16
N MET A 43 -12.48 -12.13 -5.54
CA MET A 43 -11.66 -10.98 -5.11
C MET A 43 -10.76 -10.42 -6.21
N PHE A 44 -10.33 -11.25 -7.16
CA PHE A 44 -9.35 -10.89 -8.18
C PHE A 44 -9.87 -11.12 -9.60
N THR A 45 -10.14 -12.37 -10.00
CA THR A 45 -10.46 -12.74 -11.39
C THR A 45 -11.74 -12.10 -11.92
N TRP A 46 -12.79 -11.99 -11.10
CA TRP A 46 -14.09 -11.42 -11.46
C TRP A 46 -14.22 -9.95 -11.05
N ASN A 47 -13.17 -9.38 -10.48
CA ASN A 47 -13.19 -8.02 -9.96
C ASN A 47 -12.76 -7.05 -11.07
N THR A 48 -13.60 -6.05 -11.33
CA THR A 48 -13.36 -5.02 -12.37
C THR A 48 -12.15 -4.14 -12.10
N ALA A 49 -11.57 -4.20 -10.89
CA ALA A 49 -10.31 -3.56 -10.57
C ALA A 49 -9.10 -4.23 -11.22
N TYR A 50 -9.28 -5.39 -11.86
CA TYR A 50 -8.22 -6.17 -12.50
C TYR A 50 -8.56 -6.55 -13.94
N ASP A 51 -7.58 -6.40 -14.83
CA ASP A 51 -7.63 -6.90 -16.20
C ASP A 51 -6.75 -8.14 -16.34
N GLU A 52 -7.25 -9.18 -17.00
CA GLU A 52 -6.45 -10.35 -17.37
C GLU A 52 -5.48 -10.00 -18.50
N VAL A 53 -4.23 -10.45 -18.35
CA VAL A 53 -3.15 -10.18 -19.31
C VAL A 53 -2.73 -11.49 -19.96
N SER A 54 -2.71 -11.52 -21.29
CA SER A 54 -2.33 -12.71 -22.07
C SER A 54 -0.83 -12.97 -22.12
N SER A 55 -0.01 -11.94 -21.91
CA SER A 55 1.45 -12.01 -21.98
C SER A 55 2.05 -12.78 -20.80
N GLY A 56 3.17 -13.47 -21.04
CA GLY A 56 3.88 -14.19 -19.99
C GLY A 56 4.60 -13.27 -18.98
N GLU A 57 4.85 -13.76 -17.76
CA GLU A 57 5.54 -12.99 -16.71
C GLU A 57 6.89 -12.44 -17.18
N MET A 58 7.65 -13.23 -17.94
CA MET A 58 8.95 -12.81 -18.47
C MET A 58 8.84 -11.65 -19.46
N GLU A 59 7.81 -11.66 -20.32
CA GLU A 59 7.56 -10.62 -21.31
C GLU A 59 7.15 -9.32 -20.62
N ILE A 60 6.23 -9.41 -19.67
CA ILE A 60 5.79 -8.28 -18.82
C ILE A 60 7.01 -7.69 -18.10
N LEU A 61 7.82 -8.49 -17.41
CA LEU A 61 9.01 -7.97 -16.71
C LEU A 61 10.02 -7.31 -17.66
N LYS A 62 10.13 -7.78 -18.90
CA LYS A 62 10.97 -7.16 -19.94
C LYS A 62 10.44 -5.79 -20.35
N GLU A 63 9.13 -5.70 -20.59
CA GLU A 63 8.43 -4.45 -20.89
C GLU A 63 8.56 -3.44 -19.75
N LEU A 64 8.27 -3.86 -18.52
CA LEU A 64 8.40 -3.01 -17.33
C LEU A 64 9.82 -2.48 -17.18
N LYS A 65 10.83 -3.33 -17.40
CA LYS A 65 12.22 -2.90 -17.32
C LYS A 65 12.55 -1.86 -18.41
N ARG A 66 12.09 -2.08 -19.64
CA ARG A 66 12.27 -1.13 -20.75
C ARG A 66 11.64 0.22 -20.42
N ASP A 67 10.41 0.23 -19.91
CA ASP A 67 9.68 1.46 -19.62
C ASP A 67 10.28 2.17 -18.39
N PHE A 68 10.74 1.41 -17.39
CA PHE A 68 11.51 1.91 -16.25
C PHE A 68 12.82 2.59 -16.68
N GLU A 69 13.51 2.02 -17.66
CA GLU A 69 14.73 2.58 -18.24
C GLU A 69 14.43 3.83 -19.08
N ALA A 70 13.40 3.79 -19.92
CA ALA A 70 12.95 4.89 -20.77
C ALA A 70 12.54 6.13 -19.95
N LEU A 71 11.87 5.94 -18.81
CA LEU A 71 11.54 7.01 -17.87
C LEU A 71 12.75 7.51 -17.06
N GLY A 72 13.94 6.92 -17.25
CA GLY A 72 15.16 7.31 -16.55
C GLY A 72 15.16 6.95 -15.06
N LEU A 73 14.24 6.08 -14.60
CA LEU A 73 14.09 5.76 -13.17
C LEU A 73 15.31 5.02 -12.61
N HIS A 74 15.98 4.24 -13.46
CA HIS A 74 17.23 3.53 -13.17
C HIS A 74 18.38 4.43 -12.70
N LYS A 75 18.32 5.74 -12.98
CA LYS A 75 19.35 6.71 -12.58
C LYS A 75 19.43 6.91 -11.06
N LEU A 76 18.32 6.68 -10.34
CA LEU A 76 18.27 6.83 -8.88
C LEU A 76 17.98 5.51 -8.15
N VAL A 77 17.19 4.62 -8.74
CA VAL A 77 16.77 3.36 -8.12
C VAL A 77 17.22 2.19 -8.97
N ASN A 78 17.88 1.22 -8.35
CA ASN A 78 18.30 0.00 -9.04
C ASN A 78 17.10 -0.91 -9.28
N TRP A 79 17.02 -1.47 -10.49
CA TRP A 79 16.13 -2.58 -10.83
C TRP A 79 16.63 -3.88 -10.20
N ASN A 80 15.79 -4.59 -9.45
CA ASN A 80 16.13 -5.93 -8.96
C ASN A 80 15.90 -6.98 -10.06
N SER A 81 16.99 -7.45 -10.67
CA SER A 81 16.95 -8.46 -11.74
C SER A 81 16.42 -9.83 -11.31
N LYS A 82 16.43 -10.12 -10.00
CA LYS A 82 15.84 -11.34 -9.43
C LYS A 82 14.38 -11.15 -9.01
N GLY A 83 13.82 -9.97 -9.26
CA GLY A 83 12.45 -9.65 -8.93
C GLY A 83 11.46 -10.45 -9.78
N LYS A 84 10.28 -10.69 -9.23
CA LYS A 84 9.20 -11.45 -9.84
C LYS A 84 7.85 -10.85 -9.47
N ILE A 85 6.81 -11.21 -10.22
CA ILE A 85 5.42 -10.91 -9.87
C ILE A 85 5.03 -11.91 -8.77
N ASP A 86 4.49 -11.41 -7.67
CA ASP A 86 4.07 -12.26 -6.55
C ASP A 86 2.64 -12.78 -6.77
N SER A 87 2.31 -13.90 -6.12
CA SER A 87 0.97 -14.50 -6.18
C SER A 87 0.05 -13.90 -5.15
N ALA A 88 -1.11 -13.44 -5.60
CA ALA A 88 -2.22 -13.03 -4.76
C ALA A 88 -2.80 -14.21 -3.98
N TYR A 89 -3.33 -13.88 -2.80
CA TYR A 89 -4.02 -14.83 -1.94
C TYR A 89 -5.16 -14.12 -1.21
N VAL A 90 -6.08 -14.91 -0.66
CA VAL A 90 -7.19 -14.40 0.18
C VAL A 90 -7.09 -14.97 1.59
N LEU A 91 -7.53 -14.19 2.58
CA LEU A 91 -7.70 -14.64 3.96
C LEU A 91 -9.17 -14.46 4.38
N PRO A 92 -9.81 -15.43 5.03
CA PRO A 92 -11.14 -15.24 5.62
C PRO A 92 -11.07 -14.23 6.78
N LYS A 93 -12.07 -13.35 6.89
CA LYS A 93 -12.12 -12.33 7.95
C LYS A 93 -12.59 -12.95 9.26
N HIS A 94 -11.93 -12.60 10.38
CA HIS A 94 -12.27 -13.16 11.70
C HIS A 94 -13.74 -12.98 12.12
N LYS A 95 -14.34 -11.82 11.82
CA LYS A 95 -15.73 -11.52 12.22
C LYS A 95 -16.78 -12.21 11.34
N ASP A 96 -16.40 -12.61 10.13
CA ASP A 96 -17.30 -13.15 9.12
C ASP A 96 -16.46 -13.99 8.14
N LEU A 97 -16.49 -15.31 8.33
CA LEU A 97 -15.66 -16.25 7.57
C LEU A 97 -16.08 -16.38 6.10
N GLU A 98 -17.25 -15.88 5.71
CA GLU A 98 -17.70 -15.83 4.32
C GLU A 98 -17.12 -14.63 3.56
N ARG A 99 -16.55 -13.65 4.29
CA ARG A 99 -15.88 -12.51 3.72
C ARG A 99 -14.38 -12.74 3.64
N TRP A 100 -13.82 -12.28 2.52
CA TRP A 100 -12.41 -12.42 2.21
C TRP A 100 -11.69 -11.08 2.33
N ARG A 101 -10.42 -11.12 2.73
CA ARG A 101 -9.47 -10.03 2.54
C ARG A 101 -8.55 -10.40 1.39
N PRO A 102 -8.58 -9.66 0.26
CA PRO A 102 -7.59 -9.83 -0.79
C PRO A 102 -6.23 -9.32 -0.32
N ILE A 103 -5.19 -10.09 -0.57
CA ILE A 103 -3.80 -9.68 -0.42
C ILE A 103 -3.08 -9.94 -1.75
N ALA A 104 -2.65 -8.87 -2.40
CA ALA A 104 -1.74 -8.91 -3.53
C ALA A 104 -0.36 -8.47 -3.05
N PRO A 105 0.52 -9.38 -2.61
CA PRO A 105 1.86 -9.00 -2.17
C PRO A 105 2.67 -8.41 -3.34
N ALA A 106 3.58 -7.49 -3.04
CA ALA A 106 4.53 -6.89 -4.00
C ALA A 106 5.96 -6.87 -3.41
N SER A 107 6.27 -7.86 -2.59
CA SER A 107 7.52 -7.91 -1.81
C SER A 107 8.73 -8.34 -2.64
N SER A 108 8.48 -9.12 -3.69
CA SER A 108 9.48 -9.61 -4.62
C SER A 108 9.57 -8.77 -5.89
N GLU A 109 8.81 -7.69 -6.02
CA GLU A 109 8.80 -6.89 -7.26
C GLU A 109 10.18 -6.24 -7.53
N PRO A 110 10.53 -6.04 -8.81
CA PRO A 110 11.80 -5.42 -9.18
C PRO A 110 12.03 -4.01 -8.61
N THR A 111 10.96 -3.25 -8.37
CA THR A 111 11.00 -1.84 -7.92
C THR A 111 10.89 -1.66 -6.42
N THR A 112 10.81 -2.76 -5.64
CA THR A 112 10.55 -2.74 -4.19
C THR A 112 11.41 -1.73 -3.42
N THR A 113 12.70 -1.60 -3.77
CA THR A 113 13.61 -0.63 -3.13
C THR A 113 13.16 0.81 -3.35
N GLY A 114 12.80 1.18 -4.59
CA GLY A 114 12.25 2.48 -4.91
C GLY A 114 10.94 2.73 -4.19
N SER A 115 10.03 1.75 -4.22
CA SER A 115 8.73 1.84 -3.53
C SER A 115 8.90 2.16 -2.03
N ARG A 116 9.84 1.51 -1.33
CA ARG A 116 10.16 1.81 0.08
C ARG A 116 10.71 3.22 0.29
N TRP A 117 11.51 3.72 -0.65
CA TRP A 117 12.10 5.06 -0.55
C TRP A 117 11.04 6.13 -0.77
N ILE A 118 10.20 5.96 -1.79
CA ILE A 118 9.05 6.82 -2.08
C ILE A 118 8.06 6.79 -0.93
N ALA A 119 7.73 5.63 -0.38
CA ALA A 119 6.84 5.52 0.78
C ALA A 119 7.31 6.37 1.98
N ARG A 120 8.62 6.33 2.28
CA ARG A 120 9.19 7.16 3.37
C ARG A 120 9.18 8.64 3.04
N ALA A 121 9.45 9.00 1.77
CA ALA A 121 9.36 10.38 1.33
C ALA A 121 7.92 10.92 1.48
N LEU A 122 6.92 10.21 0.95
CA LEU A 122 5.51 10.62 1.01
C LEU A 122 5.00 10.70 2.46
N ASN A 123 5.30 9.71 3.30
CA ASN A 123 4.93 9.76 4.71
C ASN A 123 5.52 10.99 5.42
N TYR A 124 6.78 11.35 5.13
CA TYR A 124 7.41 12.53 5.70
C TYR A 124 6.74 13.83 5.20
N LEU A 125 6.47 13.92 3.90
CA LEU A 125 5.79 15.08 3.30
C LEU A 125 4.39 15.27 3.89
N LEU A 126 3.63 14.19 4.05
CA LEU A 126 2.33 14.21 4.71
C LEU A 126 2.47 14.64 6.17
N GLU A 127 3.32 13.99 6.95
CA GLU A 127 3.51 14.30 8.38
C GLU A 127 3.89 15.77 8.63
N LYS A 128 4.64 16.40 7.70
CA LYS A 128 5.07 17.79 7.81
C LYS A 128 4.13 18.79 7.14
N LEU A 129 3.04 18.32 6.53
CA LEU A 129 2.01 19.22 6.03
C LEU A 129 1.34 19.90 7.23
N LEU A 130 1.08 21.21 7.11
CA LEU A 130 0.44 21.97 8.19
C LEU A 130 -1.07 21.75 8.09
N GLY A 131 -1.71 21.43 9.21
CA GLY A 131 -3.14 21.12 9.26
C GLY A 131 -3.43 19.63 9.24
N ALA A 132 -4.55 19.23 9.83
CA ALA A 132 -4.99 17.83 9.91
C ALA A 132 -6.01 17.53 8.79
N GLU A 133 -5.65 17.81 7.55
CA GLU A 133 -6.49 17.54 6.38
C GLU A 133 -6.18 16.19 5.72
N HIS A 134 -5.58 15.26 6.47
CA HIS A 134 -5.21 13.95 5.94
C HIS A 134 -5.28 12.85 7.00
N PHE A 135 -5.44 11.60 6.57
CA PHE A 135 -5.57 10.42 7.43
C PHE A 135 -4.24 9.74 7.79
N ASN A 136 -3.12 10.47 7.79
CA ASN A 136 -1.80 9.91 8.09
C ASN A 136 -1.78 9.14 9.43
N LEU A 137 -1.06 8.02 9.49
CA LEU A 137 -1.03 7.08 10.63
C LEU A 137 -0.64 7.73 11.96
N THR A 138 0.22 8.76 11.95
CA THR A 138 0.57 9.53 13.15
C THR A 138 -0.61 10.31 13.74
N ALA A 139 -1.63 10.64 12.94
CA ALA A 139 -2.83 11.32 13.42
C ALA A 139 -3.58 10.51 14.48
N THR A 140 -3.57 9.18 14.39
CA THR A 140 -4.20 8.31 15.41
C THR A 140 -3.47 8.37 16.76
N ALA A 141 -2.14 8.41 16.75
CA ALA A 141 -1.34 8.58 17.97
C ALA A 141 -1.59 9.95 18.63
N SER A 142 -1.87 10.98 17.83
CA SER A 142 -2.23 12.32 18.31
C SER A 142 -3.71 12.49 18.65
N LEU A 143 -4.57 11.50 18.41
CA LEU A 143 -6.03 11.62 18.58
C LEU A 143 -6.41 12.10 19.99
N LYS A 144 -5.84 11.49 21.04
CA LYS A 144 -6.08 11.89 22.43
C LYS A 144 -5.73 13.36 22.68
N GLN A 145 -4.61 13.84 22.14
CA GLN A 145 -4.19 15.22 22.30
C GLN A 145 -5.08 16.18 21.50
N ASN A 146 -5.47 15.78 20.29
CA ASN A 146 -6.36 16.56 19.43
C ASN A 146 -7.77 16.68 20.03
N LEU A 147 -8.31 15.60 20.61
CA LEU A 147 -9.59 15.62 21.33
C LEU A 147 -9.54 16.57 22.53
N LYS A 148 -8.48 16.53 23.34
CA LYS A 148 -8.31 17.49 24.45
C LYS A 148 -8.23 18.94 23.98
N LYS A 149 -7.60 19.20 22.83
CA LYS A 149 -7.56 20.55 22.24
C LYS A 149 -8.95 20.98 21.74
N ALA A 150 -9.70 20.06 21.14
CA ALA A 150 -11.07 20.31 20.69
C ALA A 150 -11.99 20.59 21.88
N GLU A 151 -11.93 19.78 22.94
CA GLU A 151 -12.70 19.96 24.18
C GLU A 151 -12.45 21.35 24.79
N LYS A 152 -11.19 21.78 24.90
CA LYS A 152 -10.87 23.14 25.36
C LYS A 152 -11.47 24.25 24.50
N LYS A 153 -11.52 24.06 23.17
CA LYS A 153 -12.15 25.03 22.25
C LYS A 153 -13.67 25.02 22.38
N LEU A 154 -14.27 23.88 22.68
CA LEU A 154 -15.70 23.73 22.85
C LEU A 154 -16.18 24.30 24.18
N HIS A 155 -15.35 24.25 25.22
CA HIS A 155 -15.64 24.84 26.53
C HIS A 155 -15.89 26.37 26.48
N ILE A 156 -15.43 27.05 25.42
CA ILE A 156 -15.66 28.49 25.21
C ILE A 156 -17.16 28.78 24.98
N PHE A 157 -17.94 27.80 24.52
CA PHE A 157 -19.38 27.93 24.27
C PHE A 157 -20.25 27.68 25.51
N GLY A 158 -19.64 27.40 26.67
CA GLY A 158 -20.33 27.23 27.96
C GLY A 158 -20.79 25.80 28.24
N GLU A 159 -21.22 25.56 29.49
CA GLU A 159 -21.56 24.22 30.03
C GLU A 159 -22.76 23.54 29.35
N GLY A 160 -23.61 24.31 28.65
CA GLY A 160 -24.75 23.79 27.88
C GLY A 160 -24.41 23.28 26.47
N THR A 161 -23.13 23.30 26.08
CA THR A 161 -22.71 22.93 24.72
C THR A 161 -22.82 21.43 24.50
N THR A 162 -23.70 21.02 23.58
CA THR A 162 -23.81 19.63 23.13
C THR A 162 -22.91 19.41 21.92
N THR A 163 -22.15 18.32 21.93
CA THR A 163 -21.28 17.93 20.81
C THR A 163 -21.84 16.67 20.15
N ILE A 164 -21.84 16.67 18.82
CA ILE A 164 -22.20 15.49 18.02
C ILE A 164 -20.91 14.94 17.43
N CYS A 165 -20.58 13.71 17.81
CA CYS A 165 -19.39 13.01 17.33
C CYS A 165 -19.82 11.83 16.45
N GLY A 166 -19.17 11.67 15.29
CA GLY A 166 -19.40 10.56 14.37
C GLY A 166 -18.10 9.79 14.10
N GLY A 167 -18.19 8.46 14.09
CA GLY A 167 -17.13 7.58 13.62
C GLY A 167 -17.54 6.95 12.30
N PHE A 168 -16.65 6.99 11.30
CA PHE A 168 -16.90 6.44 9.97
C PHE A 168 -15.87 5.35 9.65
N ASP A 169 -16.31 4.29 8.99
CA ASP A 169 -15.45 3.23 8.46
C ASP A 169 -15.41 3.35 6.93
N ILE A 170 -14.24 3.68 6.38
CA ILE A 170 -14.04 3.74 4.94
C ILE A 170 -13.80 2.32 4.44
N LYS A 171 -14.78 1.79 3.69
CA LYS A 171 -14.67 0.47 3.08
C LYS A 171 -13.75 0.52 1.86
N GLU A 172 -13.00 -0.57 1.65
CA GLU A 172 -12.24 -0.78 0.41
C GLU A 172 -11.26 0.38 0.06
N MET A 173 -10.68 1.00 1.11
CA MET A 173 -9.80 2.18 1.01
C MET A 173 -8.63 2.00 0.04
N PHE A 174 -8.13 0.78 -0.18
CA PHE A 174 -7.01 0.53 -1.10
C PHE A 174 -7.46 0.08 -2.48
N THR A 175 -8.55 -0.67 -2.56
CA THR A 175 -9.03 -1.34 -3.78
C THR A 175 -9.91 -0.44 -4.64
N SER A 176 -10.47 0.62 -4.06
CA SER A 176 -11.42 1.52 -4.76
C SER A 176 -10.80 2.84 -5.24
N LEU A 177 -9.47 3.02 -5.14
CA LEU A 177 -8.83 4.30 -5.46
C LEU A 177 -8.55 4.44 -6.97
N PRO A 178 -9.19 5.36 -7.70
CA PRO A 178 -8.88 5.58 -9.10
C PRO A 178 -7.44 6.12 -9.24
N HIS A 179 -6.66 5.56 -10.15
CA HIS A 179 -5.27 5.99 -10.35
C HIS A 179 -5.15 7.48 -10.70
N ALA A 180 -6.10 8.03 -11.47
CA ALA A 180 -6.15 9.45 -11.78
C ALA A 180 -6.27 10.33 -10.52
N ALA A 181 -7.17 9.98 -9.60
CA ALA A 181 -7.36 10.70 -8.35
C ALA A 181 -6.10 10.63 -7.47
N VAL A 182 -5.46 9.46 -7.40
CA VAL A 182 -4.18 9.29 -6.67
C VAL A 182 -3.09 10.20 -7.27
N MET A 183 -3.00 10.27 -8.60
CA MET A 183 -2.00 11.11 -9.27
C MET A 183 -2.29 12.62 -9.10
N GLU A 184 -3.55 13.02 -9.07
CA GLU A 184 -3.97 14.39 -8.79
C GLU A 184 -3.60 14.79 -7.35
N ALA A 185 -3.95 13.97 -6.37
CA ALA A 185 -3.63 14.21 -4.96
C ALA A 185 -2.12 14.22 -4.71
N LEU A 186 -1.36 13.33 -5.38
CA LEU A 186 0.10 13.36 -5.34
C LEU A 186 0.67 14.66 -5.91
N SER A 187 0.13 15.12 -7.04
CA SER A 187 0.56 16.37 -7.69
C SER A 187 0.26 17.58 -6.82
N TRP A 188 -0.90 17.61 -6.19
CA TRP A 188 -1.26 18.61 -5.18
C TRP A 188 -0.28 18.62 -4.01
N LEU A 189 -0.01 17.47 -3.37
CA LEU A 189 0.92 17.40 -2.23
C LEU A 189 2.30 17.93 -2.61
N LEU A 190 2.86 17.47 -3.73
CA LEU A 190 4.19 17.91 -4.17
C LEU A 190 4.18 19.41 -4.53
N GLY A 191 3.08 19.90 -5.12
CA GLY A 191 2.86 21.31 -5.42
C GLY A 191 2.85 22.20 -4.17
N GLU A 192 2.22 21.75 -3.07
CA GLU A 192 2.25 22.47 -1.79
C GLU A 192 3.66 22.64 -1.23
N TRP A 193 4.54 21.65 -1.46
CA TRP A 193 5.95 21.74 -1.08
C TRP A 193 6.78 22.58 -2.06
N GLU A 194 6.44 22.57 -3.35
CA GLU A 194 7.05 23.42 -4.38
C GLU A 194 6.78 24.90 -4.14
N LYS A 195 5.55 25.25 -3.73
CA LYS A 195 5.19 26.61 -3.30
C LYS A 195 6.05 27.11 -2.12
N LYS A 196 6.50 26.19 -1.26
CA LYS A 196 7.41 26.47 -0.14
C LYS A 196 8.90 26.48 -0.55
N GLY A 197 9.20 26.35 -1.83
CA GLY A 197 10.57 26.39 -2.38
C GLY A 197 11.30 25.05 -2.42
N TYR A 198 10.65 23.94 -2.06
CA TYR A 198 11.27 22.61 -2.12
C TYR A 198 10.97 21.92 -3.44
N ARG A 199 12.01 21.39 -4.11
CA ARG A 199 11.87 20.62 -5.37
C ARG A 199 12.32 19.17 -5.29
N LYS A 200 12.82 18.78 -4.11
CA LYS A 200 13.39 17.45 -3.86
C LYS A 200 13.40 17.14 -2.37
N ILE A 201 13.42 15.85 -2.06
CA ILE A 201 13.51 15.31 -0.71
C ILE A 201 14.67 14.32 -0.62
N THR A 202 15.35 14.29 0.53
CA THR A 202 16.46 13.36 0.74
C THR A 202 16.04 12.23 1.67
N VAL A 203 16.30 10.98 1.27
CA VAL A 203 15.94 9.78 2.01
C VAL A 203 17.20 8.96 2.30
N CYS A 204 17.33 8.44 3.53
CA CYS A 204 18.40 7.50 3.86
C CYS A 204 18.12 6.13 3.23
N LYS A 205 19.09 5.53 2.53
CA LYS A 205 18.89 4.27 1.81
C LYS A 205 18.43 3.12 2.71
N ARG A 206 18.93 3.05 3.95
CA ARG A 206 18.63 1.96 4.91
C ARG A 206 17.85 2.38 6.15
N ARG A 207 18.07 3.59 6.68
CA ARG A 207 17.45 4.05 7.94
C ARG A 207 16.17 4.87 7.68
N LYS A 208 15.40 5.17 8.72
CA LYS A 208 14.14 5.94 8.63
C LYS A 208 14.33 7.46 8.41
N GLN A 209 15.58 7.95 8.34
CA GLN A 209 15.87 9.38 8.24
C GLN A 209 15.46 9.96 6.88
N VAL A 210 14.72 11.05 6.92
CA VAL A 210 14.24 11.82 5.76
C VAL A 210 14.39 13.31 6.06
N SER A 211 14.71 14.13 5.05
CA SER A 211 14.90 15.57 5.23
C SER A 211 14.54 16.37 3.98
N LEU A 212 13.85 17.49 4.21
CA LEU A 212 13.67 18.60 3.28
C LEU A 212 14.72 19.67 3.58
N GLY A 213 15.84 19.69 2.84
CA GLY A 213 16.88 20.70 3.08
C GLY A 213 18.16 20.51 2.28
N ALA A 214 19.01 21.53 2.32
CA ALA A 214 20.29 21.59 1.61
C ALA A 214 21.40 20.74 2.25
N LYS A 215 21.12 20.02 3.34
CA LYS A 215 22.10 19.18 4.04
C LYS A 215 22.83 18.29 3.03
N LEU A 216 24.15 18.45 2.98
CA LEU A 216 25.02 17.63 2.15
C LEU A 216 25.12 16.26 2.81
N PHE A 217 24.22 15.37 2.40
CA PHE A 217 24.26 13.99 2.81
C PHE A 217 25.21 13.19 1.92
N GLY A 218 26.04 12.34 2.54
CA GLY A 218 26.98 11.47 1.83
C GLY A 218 26.30 10.31 1.08
N LYS A 219 27.11 9.35 0.59
CA LYS A 219 26.69 8.22 -0.28
C LYS A 219 25.56 7.33 0.27
N ALA A 220 25.28 7.40 1.58
CA ALA A 220 24.23 6.65 2.26
C ALA A 220 22.79 7.17 2.00
N TYR A 221 22.67 8.29 1.30
CA TYR A 221 21.38 8.96 1.03
C TYR A 221 21.10 9.03 -0.47
N VAL A 222 19.82 9.18 -0.80
CA VAL A 222 19.34 9.42 -2.15
C VAL A 222 18.53 10.71 -2.15
N LYS A 223 18.78 11.58 -3.13
CA LYS A 223 18.00 12.79 -3.36
C LYS A 223 16.96 12.47 -4.43
N LEU A 224 15.69 12.62 -4.09
CA LEU A 224 14.56 12.32 -4.96
C LEU A 224 13.93 13.65 -5.40
N PRO A 225 14.14 14.10 -6.66
CA PRO A 225 13.37 15.19 -7.24
C PRO A 225 11.88 14.87 -7.23
N PHE A 226 11.02 15.87 -7.10
CA PHE A 226 9.57 15.64 -7.10
C PHE A 226 9.06 15.09 -8.43
N ASP A 227 9.63 15.51 -9.55
CA ASP A 227 9.30 14.93 -10.87
C ASP A 227 9.65 13.44 -10.93
N PHE A 228 10.75 13.03 -10.30
CA PHE A 228 11.07 11.61 -10.17
C PHE A 228 10.02 10.86 -9.34
N ILE A 229 9.53 11.46 -8.24
CA ILE A 229 8.47 10.85 -7.42
C ILE A 229 7.19 10.68 -8.25
N ARG A 230 6.78 11.72 -9.00
CA ARG A 230 5.63 11.66 -9.92
C ARG A 230 5.79 10.55 -10.94
N SER A 231 6.91 10.51 -11.67
CA SER A 231 7.17 9.49 -12.70
C SER A 231 7.24 8.08 -12.12
N PHE A 232 7.84 7.91 -10.94
CA PHE A 232 7.94 6.60 -10.30
C PHE A 232 6.58 6.08 -9.83
N VAL A 233 5.75 6.93 -9.21
CA VAL A 233 4.40 6.52 -8.79
C VAL A 233 3.53 6.23 -10.01
N LEU A 234 3.59 7.06 -11.06
CA LEU A 234 2.87 6.82 -12.30
C LEU A 234 3.26 5.48 -12.93
N PHE A 235 4.57 5.19 -13.02
CA PHE A 235 5.07 3.90 -13.47
C PHE A 235 4.49 2.76 -12.63
N GLU A 236 4.50 2.87 -11.30
CA GLU A 236 3.95 1.80 -10.45
C GLU A 236 2.44 1.63 -10.63
N MET A 237 1.66 2.69 -10.84
CA MET A 237 0.22 2.60 -11.14
C MET A 237 -0.02 1.91 -12.48
N GLN A 238 0.73 2.28 -13.51
CA GLN A 238 0.63 1.69 -14.85
C GLN A 238 1.09 0.24 -14.89
N HIS A 239 1.97 -0.16 -13.97
CA HIS A 239 2.58 -1.48 -13.93
C HIS A 239 2.44 -2.17 -12.56
N THR A 240 1.20 -2.33 -12.10
CA THR A 240 0.89 -3.20 -10.95
C THR A 240 0.30 -4.51 -11.44
N TYR A 241 0.99 -5.62 -11.19
CA TYR A 241 0.57 -6.95 -11.61
C TYR A 241 0.56 -7.92 -10.44
N THR A 242 -0.30 -8.93 -10.52
CA THR A 242 -0.31 -10.04 -9.57
C THR A 242 -0.66 -11.34 -10.28
N LYS A 243 -0.20 -12.48 -9.73
CA LYS A 243 -0.61 -13.80 -10.21
C LYS A 243 -1.77 -14.30 -9.37
N CYS A 244 -2.86 -14.72 -10.02
CA CYS A 244 -3.98 -15.38 -9.35
C CYS A 244 -4.33 -16.64 -10.12
N ARG A 245 -4.25 -17.81 -9.47
CA ARG A 245 -4.63 -19.11 -10.06
C ARG A 245 -4.04 -19.40 -11.45
N GLY A 246 -2.77 -19.06 -11.63
CA GLY A 246 -2.06 -19.26 -12.90
C GLY A 246 -2.32 -18.20 -13.96
N LYS A 247 -3.21 -17.24 -13.70
CA LYS A 247 -3.44 -16.06 -14.54
C LYS A 247 -2.60 -14.88 -14.06
N LEU A 248 -2.19 -14.04 -14.99
CA LEU A 248 -1.60 -12.73 -14.70
C LEU A 248 -2.68 -11.66 -14.79
N LEU A 249 -2.79 -10.87 -13.74
CA LEU A 249 -3.79 -9.82 -13.60
C LEU A 249 -3.08 -8.48 -13.42
N LYS A 250 -3.49 -7.47 -14.18
CA LYS A 250 -3.06 -6.08 -14.02
C LYS A 250 -4.08 -5.33 -13.18
N GLN A 251 -3.63 -4.69 -12.10
CA GLN A 251 -4.50 -3.83 -11.31
C GLN A 251 -4.71 -2.49 -12.02
N VAL A 252 -5.96 -2.17 -12.36
CA VAL A 252 -6.34 -0.91 -13.05
C VAL A 252 -7.08 0.07 -12.13
N ILE A 253 -7.59 -0.41 -11.00
CA ILE A 253 -8.15 0.42 -9.93
C ILE A 253 -7.55 -0.01 -8.59
N GLY A 254 -7.24 0.99 -7.76
CA GLY A 254 -6.69 0.79 -6.43
C GLY A 254 -5.17 0.72 -6.38
N VAL A 255 -4.66 0.72 -5.16
CA VAL A 255 -3.24 0.69 -4.80
C VAL A 255 -3.06 -0.36 -3.70
N THR A 256 -2.71 -1.59 -4.07
CA THR A 256 -2.56 -2.70 -3.10
C THR A 256 -1.15 -3.27 -3.10
N GLY A 257 -0.70 -3.77 -1.94
CA GLY A 257 0.52 -4.58 -1.85
C GLY A 257 1.86 -3.84 -1.82
N LYS A 258 1.94 -2.68 -2.47
CA LYS A 258 3.19 -1.93 -2.61
C LYS A 258 3.49 -1.12 -1.34
N ASN A 259 4.78 -0.81 -1.12
CA ASN A 259 5.21 -0.12 0.10
C ASN A 259 4.69 1.32 0.18
N ASN A 260 4.45 1.95 -0.96
CA ASN A 260 3.88 3.28 -1.06
C ASN A 260 2.35 3.29 -1.10
N SER A 261 1.66 2.15 -1.15
CA SER A 261 0.19 2.11 -1.11
C SER A 261 -0.39 2.81 0.12
N PRO A 262 0.12 2.59 1.36
CA PRO A 262 -0.39 3.29 2.55
C PRO A 262 -0.32 4.82 2.48
N PRO A 263 0.84 5.46 2.23
CA PRO A 263 0.87 6.91 2.14
C PRO A 263 0.07 7.45 0.96
N LEU A 264 -0.04 6.72 -0.16
CA LEU A 264 -0.87 7.15 -1.30
C LEU A 264 -2.36 7.13 -0.96
N ALA A 265 -2.82 6.13 -0.21
CA ALA A 265 -4.20 6.09 0.24
C ALA A 265 -4.51 7.19 1.27
N CYS A 266 -3.53 7.63 2.06
CA CYS A 266 -3.69 8.76 2.98
C CYS A 266 -3.71 10.14 2.29
N LEU A 267 -3.45 10.24 0.98
CA LEU A 267 -3.56 11.49 0.22
C LEU A 267 -5.01 11.84 -0.15
N LEU A 268 -5.88 10.84 -0.15
CA LEU A 268 -7.30 10.94 -0.50
C LEU A 268 -8.14 10.95 0.79
#